data_AF-A0A498CI30-F1
#
_entry.id   AF-A0A498CI30-F1
#
_cell.length_a   1.000
_cell.length_b   1.000
_cell.length_c   1.000
_cell.angle_alpha   90.00
_cell.angle_beta   90.00
_cell.angle_gamma   90.00
#
_symmetry.space_group_name_H-M   'P 1'
#
loop_
_entity.id
_entity.type
_entity.pdbx_description
1 polymer ?
#
loop_
_entity_poly.entity_id
_entity_poly.type
_entity_poly.pdbx_seq_one_letter_code
_entity_poly.pdbx_strand_id
1 'polypeptide(L)'
;MKTMIAATALAAALFATPAFAANLSAAQVQAKLSAAGYTQVHELEHDDGVWEADVTRKDGTVDEVIIDDTQGEIFDPRDGRAVLDAGQILALAGKAGLTQIESIERDGATWTLDAHNARNQRVEVRMSGYDGRVLASKRDGWWD
;
A
#
# COMPACT_ATOMS: atom_id res chain seq x y z
N MET A 1 -55.69 -34.68 -34.08
CA MET A 1 -54.38 -34.14 -34.51
C MET A 1 -53.84 -33.29 -33.37
N LYS A 2 -52.64 -33.56 -32.87
CA LYS A 2 -52.08 -32.99 -31.62
C LYS A 2 -51.43 -31.63 -31.91
N THR A 3 -51.83 -30.57 -31.21
CA THR A 3 -51.18 -29.25 -31.24
C THR A 3 -49.95 -29.25 -30.32
N MET A 4 -48.80 -28.78 -30.81
CA MET A 4 -47.62 -28.52 -29.99
C MET A 4 -47.47 -27.01 -29.78
N ILE A 5 -47.24 -26.59 -28.54
CA ILE A 5 -46.83 -25.21 -28.19
C ILE A 5 -45.37 -25.31 -27.75
N ALA A 6 -44.48 -24.59 -28.43
CA ALA A 6 -43.10 -24.40 -28.01
C ALA A 6 -42.99 -23.08 -27.25
N ALA A 7 -42.51 -23.12 -26.00
CA ALA A 7 -42.17 -21.94 -25.22
C ALA A 7 -40.65 -21.82 -25.14
N THR A 8 -40.10 -20.77 -25.73
CA THR A 8 -38.68 -20.42 -25.65
C THR A 8 -38.44 -19.57 -24.41
N ALA A 9 -37.67 -20.09 -23.45
CA ALA A 9 -37.19 -19.33 -22.31
C ALA A 9 -35.91 -18.56 -22.71
N LEU A 10 -35.93 -17.23 -22.54
CA LEU A 10 -34.77 -16.36 -22.76
C LEU A 10 -33.97 -16.28 -21.46
N ALA A 11 -32.76 -16.86 -21.44
CA ALA A 11 -31.83 -16.72 -20.31
C ALA A 11 -31.02 -15.44 -20.47
N ALA A 12 -31.19 -14.48 -19.55
CA ALA A 12 -30.36 -13.29 -19.47
C ALA A 12 -29.06 -13.62 -18.71
N ALA A 13 -27.91 -13.58 -19.40
CA ALA A 13 -26.61 -13.67 -18.77
C ALA A 13 -26.21 -12.29 -18.22
N LEU A 14 -26.05 -12.18 -16.90
CA LEU A 14 -25.45 -11.01 -16.25
C LEU A 14 -23.93 -11.12 -16.39
N PHE A 15 -23.31 -10.23 -17.16
CA PHE A 15 -21.86 -10.06 -17.18
C PHE A 15 -21.45 -9.18 -15.99
N ALA A 16 -20.78 -9.76 -15.00
CA ALA A 16 -20.12 -8.98 -13.95
C ALA A 16 -18.82 -8.41 -14.53
N THR A 17 -18.72 -7.09 -14.64
CA THR A 17 -17.46 -6.41 -14.93
C THR A 17 -16.52 -6.55 -13.73
N PRO A 18 -15.27 -6.98 -13.90
CA PRO A 18 -14.32 -6.98 -12.80
C PRO A 18 -14.11 -5.54 -12.31
N ALA A 19 -14.39 -5.29 -11.04
CA ALA A 19 -13.97 -4.05 -10.38
C ALA A 19 -12.47 -4.18 -10.12
N PHE A 20 -11.66 -3.33 -10.76
CA PHE A 20 -10.30 -3.11 -10.31
C PHE A 20 -10.38 -2.44 -8.94
N ALA A 21 -9.65 -2.95 -7.95
CA ALA A 21 -9.51 -2.24 -6.68
C ALA A 21 -8.81 -0.91 -6.98
N ALA A 22 -9.58 0.19 -6.88
CA ALA A 22 -9.01 1.53 -6.95
C ALA A 22 -8.26 1.81 -5.65
N ASN A 23 -7.15 2.54 -5.74
CA ASN A 23 -6.48 3.11 -4.57
C ASN A 23 -7.50 3.90 -3.73
N LEU A 24 -7.29 3.92 -2.42
CA LEU A 24 -8.09 4.69 -1.48
C LEU A 24 -8.01 6.17 -1.87
N SER A 25 -9.16 6.83 -1.84
CA SER A 25 -9.23 8.29 -1.92
C SER A 25 -8.79 8.95 -0.60
N ALA A 26 -8.36 10.20 -0.66
CA ALA A 26 -8.03 11.01 0.52
C ALA A 26 -9.13 10.96 1.60
N ALA A 27 -10.40 11.03 1.19
CA ALA A 27 -11.53 10.96 2.12
C ALA A 27 -11.63 9.58 2.82
N GLN A 28 -11.33 8.48 2.13
CA GLN A 28 -11.31 7.15 2.73
C GLN A 28 -10.14 6.99 3.69
N VAL A 29 -8.97 7.56 3.36
CA VAL A 29 -7.79 7.56 4.26
C VAL A 29 -8.05 8.41 5.50
N GLN A 30 -8.59 9.61 5.35
CA GLN A 30 -8.98 10.47 6.48
C GLN A 30 -10.00 9.79 7.40
N ALA A 31 -10.97 9.07 6.84
CA ALA A 31 -11.93 8.30 7.62
C ALA A 31 -11.26 7.15 8.40
N LYS A 32 -10.29 6.46 7.79
CA LYS A 32 -9.50 5.41 8.47
C LYS A 32 -8.64 5.98 9.60
N LEU A 33 -7.96 7.10 9.38
CA LEU A 33 -7.17 7.78 10.42
C LEU A 33 -8.06 8.22 11.59
N SER A 34 -9.23 8.79 11.31
CA SER A 34 -10.20 9.16 12.34
C SER A 34 -10.68 7.94 13.13
N ALA A 35 -10.96 6.83 12.45
CA ALA A 35 -11.38 5.57 13.07
C ALA A 35 -10.27 4.93 13.92
N ALA A 36 -9.00 5.13 13.56
CA ALA A 36 -7.84 4.72 14.34
C ALA A 36 -7.61 5.58 15.60
N GLY A 37 -8.31 6.72 15.73
CA GLY A 37 -8.32 7.55 16.93
C GLY A 37 -7.37 8.76 16.88
N TYR A 38 -6.82 9.09 15.71
CA TYR A 38 -6.19 10.38 15.48
C TYR A 38 -7.26 11.48 15.49
N THR A 39 -6.94 12.62 16.11
CA THR A 39 -7.91 13.69 16.38
C THR A 39 -7.93 14.75 15.28
N GLN A 40 -6.84 14.90 14.53
CA GLN A 40 -6.70 15.82 13.39
C GLN A 40 -5.73 15.22 12.36
N VAL A 41 -5.92 15.60 11.09
CA VAL A 41 -5.01 15.35 9.97
C VAL A 41 -4.66 16.72 9.39
N HIS A 42 -3.40 17.12 9.46
CA HIS A 42 -2.93 18.45 9.00
C HIS A 42 -2.56 18.44 7.54
N GLU A 43 -1.90 17.36 7.13
CA GLU A 43 -1.40 17.12 5.79
C GLU A 43 -1.74 15.68 5.41
N LEU A 44 -2.07 15.48 4.14
CA LEU A 44 -2.42 14.18 3.59
C LEU A 44 -2.03 14.16 2.12
N GLU A 45 -0.89 13.55 1.84
CA GLU A 45 -0.29 13.48 0.52
C GLU A 45 -0.29 12.03 0.01
N HIS A 46 -0.31 11.87 -1.31
CA HIS A 46 -0.21 10.55 -1.94
C HIS A 46 0.89 10.59 -3.00
N ASP A 47 2.04 10.09 -2.60
CA ASP A 47 3.25 9.96 -3.39
C ASP A 47 3.89 8.59 -3.15
N ASP A 48 4.82 8.24 -4.03
CA ASP A 48 5.62 7.01 -3.95
C ASP A 48 4.86 5.72 -3.57
N GLY A 49 3.60 5.65 -4.03
CA GLY A 49 2.69 4.50 -3.88
C GLY A 49 2.10 4.29 -2.50
N VAL A 50 2.12 5.31 -1.62
CA VAL A 50 1.49 5.28 -0.29
C VAL A 50 0.77 6.61 -0.04
N TRP A 51 0.04 6.69 1.08
CA TRP A 51 -0.34 7.98 1.65
C TRP A 51 0.57 8.33 2.82
N GLU A 52 0.94 9.59 2.94
CA GLU A 52 1.68 10.15 4.07
C GLU A 52 0.77 11.16 4.78
N ALA A 53 0.73 11.12 6.11
CA ALA A 53 -0.18 11.95 6.89
C ALA A 53 0.41 12.43 8.21
N ASP A 54 0.40 13.75 8.40
CA ASP A 54 0.67 14.38 9.69
C ASP A 54 -0.58 14.37 10.56
N VAL A 55 -0.53 13.62 11.67
CA VAL A 55 -1.70 13.35 12.50
C VAL A 55 -1.52 13.77 13.95
N THR A 56 -2.54 14.41 14.53
CA THR A 56 -2.58 14.71 15.97
C THR A 56 -3.12 13.53 16.76
N ARG A 57 -2.42 13.14 17.82
CA ARG A 57 -2.83 12.09 18.76
C ARG A 57 -3.70 12.64 19.90
N LYS A 58 -4.24 11.74 20.72
CA LYS A 58 -5.08 12.11 21.89
C LYS A 58 -4.30 12.87 22.97
N ASP A 59 -3.00 12.62 23.09
CA ASP A 59 -2.11 13.33 24.01
C ASP A 59 -1.62 14.69 23.45
N GLY A 60 -2.05 15.04 22.23
CA GLY A 60 -1.73 16.30 21.57
C GLY A 60 -0.41 16.29 20.78
N THR A 61 0.33 15.19 20.73
CA THR A 61 1.53 15.13 19.87
C THR A 61 1.14 15.01 18.40
N VAL A 62 1.98 15.54 17.52
CA VAL A 62 1.89 15.36 16.07
C VAL A 62 2.99 14.40 15.64
N ASP A 63 2.63 13.42 14.82
CA ASP A 63 3.56 12.50 14.18
C ASP A 63 3.09 12.22 12.76
N GLU A 64 4.02 11.89 11.89
CA GLU A 64 3.74 11.35 10.58
C GLU A 64 3.41 9.85 10.67
N VAL A 65 2.44 9.41 9.87
CA VAL A 65 2.13 8.00 9.65
C VAL A 65 1.99 7.71 8.17
N ILE A 66 2.43 6.53 7.76
CA ILE A 66 2.31 6.05 6.38
C ILE A 66 1.09 5.15 6.28
N ILE A 67 0.36 5.19 5.17
CA ILE A 67 -0.83 4.38 4.95
C ILE A 67 -0.75 3.66 3.60
N ASP A 68 -0.95 2.34 3.62
CA ASP A 68 -1.06 1.52 2.40
C ASP A 68 -2.19 2.05 1.50
N ASP A 69 -1.89 2.35 0.24
CA ASP A 69 -2.81 3.00 -0.69
C ASP A 69 -3.98 2.12 -1.14
N THR A 70 -3.91 0.80 -0.93
CA THR A 70 -4.96 -0.15 -1.33
C THR A 70 -5.82 -0.62 -0.16
N GLN A 71 -5.19 -1.07 0.93
CA GLN A 71 -5.83 -1.66 2.10
C GLN A 71 -6.07 -0.64 3.20
N GLY A 72 -5.29 0.45 3.22
CA GLY A 72 -5.34 1.46 4.26
C GLY A 72 -4.85 0.94 5.60
N GLU A 73 -3.87 0.04 5.60
CA GLU A 73 -3.10 -0.30 6.79
C GLU A 73 -2.26 0.91 7.17
N ILE A 74 -2.36 1.34 8.42
CA ILE A 74 -1.60 2.47 8.96
C ILE A 74 -0.29 1.92 9.53
N PHE A 75 0.84 2.49 9.13
CA PHE A 75 2.18 2.20 9.60
C PHE A 75 2.59 3.29 10.58
N ASP A 76 2.32 3.05 11.85
CA ASP A 76 2.59 3.98 12.93
C ASP A 76 3.73 3.44 13.80
N PRO A 77 4.90 4.12 13.87
CA PRO A 77 6.03 3.66 14.67
C PRO A 77 5.74 3.63 16.18
N ARG A 78 4.63 4.21 16.65
CA ARG A 78 4.21 4.24 18.06
C ARG A 78 3.03 3.30 18.37
N ASP A 79 2.53 2.52 17.40
CA ASP A 79 1.41 1.59 17.65
C ASP A 79 1.80 0.33 18.42
N GLY A 80 3.10 0.14 18.70
CA GLY A 80 3.63 -0.96 19.51
C GLY A 80 3.86 -2.26 18.74
N ARG A 81 3.58 -2.31 17.43
CA ARG A 81 3.95 -3.46 16.60
C ARG A 81 5.46 -3.52 16.44
N ALA A 82 6.01 -4.73 16.47
CA ALA A 82 7.43 -4.95 16.27
C ALA A 82 7.82 -4.57 14.84
N VAL A 83 8.82 -3.70 14.70
CA VAL A 83 9.40 -3.32 13.41
C VAL A 83 10.64 -4.17 13.16
N LEU A 84 10.70 -4.77 11.98
CA LEU A 84 11.83 -5.55 11.49
C LEU A 84 13.09 -4.68 11.43
N ASP A 85 14.23 -5.28 11.75
CA ASP A 85 15.53 -4.64 11.59
C ASP A 85 16.01 -4.65 10.12
N ALA A 86 17.03 -3.85 9.82
CA ALA A 86 17.58 -3.74 8.47
C ALA A 86 18.02 -5.09 7.88
N GLY A 87 18.60 -5.98 8.70
CA GLY A 87 19.05 -7.30 8.25
C GLY A 87 17.88 -8.19 7.84
N GLN A 88 16.79 -8.15 8.61
CA GLN A 88 15.55 -8.87 8.28
C GLN A 88 14.91 -8.32 7.00
N ILE A 89 14.91 -7.00 6.81
CA ILE A 89 14.39 -6.36 5.59
C ILE A 89 15.23 -6.75 4.38
N LEU A 90 16.57 -6.67 4.45
CA LEU A 90 17.45 -7.08 3.34
C LEU A 90 17.24 -8.55 2.95
N ALA A 91 17.03 -9.44 3.93
CA ALA A 91 16.74 -10.85 3.66
C ALA A 91 15.39 -11.05 2.96
N LEU A 92 14.37 -10.28 3.32
CA LEU A 92 13.05 -10.32 2.69
C LEU A 92 13.06 -9.66 1.30
N ALA A 93 13.82 -8.58 1.12
CA ALA A 93 14.04 -7.93 -0.16
C ALA A 93 14.65 -8.90 -1.18
N GLY A 94 15.68 -9.66 -0.77
CA GLY A 94 16.28 -10.71 -1.61
C GLY A 94 15.27 -11.81 -2.00
N LYS A 95 14.39 -12.22 -1.08
CA LYS A 95 13.30 -13.17 -1.38
C LYS A 95 12.25 -12.59 -2.32
N ALA A 96 12.02 -11.28 -2.28
CA ALA A 96 11.15 -10.55 -3.20
C ALA A 96 11.79 -10.36 -4.59
N GLY A 97 13.03 -10.80 -4.80
CA GLY A 97 13.74 -10.70 -6.08
C GLY A 97 14.42 -9.35 -6.30
N LEU A 98 14.58 -8.55 -5.24
CA LEU A 98 15.40 -7.34 -5.26
C LEU A 98 16.88 -7.71 -5.13
N THR A 99 17.69 -7.05 -5.93
CA THR A 99 19.14 -7.28 -6.03
C THR A 99 19.86 -5.94 -6.03
N GLN A 100 21.19 -5.93 -5.89
CA GLN A 100 22.00 -4.70 -5.94
C GLN A 100 21.40 -3.57 -5.08
N ILE A 101 21.15 -3.85 -3.80
CA ILE A 101 20.59 -2.87 -2.86
C ILE A 101 21.68 -1.86 -2.54
N GLU A 102 21.47 -0.60 -2.93
CA GLU A 102 22.44 0.49 -2.82
C GLU A 102 22.23 1.32 -1.55
N SER A 103 20.97 1.54 -1.21
CA SER A 103 20.55 2.24 0.00
C SER A 103 19.45 1.45 0.71
N ILE A 104 19.37 1.62 2.01
CA ILE A 104 18.27 1.15 2.84
C ILE A 104 18.09 2.13 3.98
N GLU A 105 16.91 2.72 4.07
CA GLU A 105 16.58 3.74 5.05
C GLU A 105 15.28 3.39 5.75
N ARG A 106 15.24 3.59 7.08
CA ARG A 106 14.02 3.40 7.86
C ARG A 106 13.24 4.69 7.86
N ASP A 107 11.97 4.59 7.46
CA ASP A 107 11.04 5.71 7.41
C ASP A 107 9.79 5.35 8.22
N GLY A 108 9.73 5.89 9.45
CA GLY A 108 8.71 5.52 10.43
C GLY A 108 8.65 4.00 10.70
N ALA A 109 7.51 3.39 10.36
CA ALA A 109 7.29 1.94 10.45
C ALA A 109 7.42 1.22 9.09
N THR A 110 8.03 1.86 8.11
CA THR A 110 8.37 1.31 6.79
C THR A 110 9.87 1.44 6.51
N TRP A 111 10.29 0.91 5.36
CA TRP A 111 11.66 0.98 4.88
C TRP A 111 11.68 1.34 3.39
N THR A 112 12.57 2.23 2.99
CA THR A 112 12.83 2.56 1.58
C THR A 112 14.16 1.95 1.15
N LEU A 113 14.18 1.37 -0.04
CA LEU A 113 15.36 0.73 -0.62
C LEU A 113 15.56 1.18 -2.06
N ASP A 114 16.77 1.63 -2.40
CA ASP A 114 17.21 1.70 -3.79
C ASP A 114 17.81 0.35 -4.20
N ALA A 115 17.20 -0.29 -5.20
CA ALA A 115 17.58 -1.64 -5.61
C ALA A 115 17.37 -1.87 -7.11
N HIS A 116 17.78 -3.03 -7.58
CA HIS A 116 17.45 -3.56 -8.90
C HIS A 116 16.36 -4.62 -8.80
N ASN A 117 15.31 -4.47 -9.60
CA ASN A 117 14.27 -5.49 -9.73
C ASN A 117 14.73 -6.69 -10.59
N ALA A 118 13.88 -7.71 -10.74
CA ALA A 118 14.18 -8.92 -11.53
C ALA A 118 14.46 -8.66 -13.03
N ARG A 119 14.14 -7.47 -13.54
CA ARG A 119 14.45 -7.02 -14.91
C ARG A 119 15.74 -6.20 -14.97
N ASN A 120 16.51 -6.16 -13.88
CA ASN A 120 17.73 -5.36 -13.73
C ASN A 120 17.49 -3.85 -13.93
N GLN A 121 16.30 -3.36 -13.55
CA GLN A 121 15.98 -1.94 -13.56
C GLN A 121 16.15 -1.37 -12.16
N ARG A 122 16.74 -0.18 -12.06
CA ARG A 122 16.77 0.61 -10.82
C ARG A 122 15.35 0.96 -10.39
N VAL A 123 15.05 0.67 -9.14
CA VAL A 123 13.77 0.93 -8.50
C VAL A 123 14.00 1.43 -7.09
N GLU A 124 13.22 2.41 -6.71
CA GLU A 124 12.97 2.72 -5.31
C GLU A 124 11.81 1.84 -4.84
N VAL A 125 11.96 1.21 -3.68
CA VAL A 125 10.99 0.26 -3.13
C VAL A 125 10.69 0.61 -1.69
N ARG A 126 9.40 0.80 -1.39
CA ARG A 126 8.92 0.90 -0.01
C ARG A 126 8.43 -0.45 0.47
N MET A 127 8.97 -0.91 1.58
CA MET A 127 8.65 -2.18 2.23
C MET A 127 8.04 -1.95 3.61
N SER A 128 7.06 -2.78 3.95
CA SER A 128 6.47 -2.83 5.29
C SER A 128 7.53 -3.17 6.34
N GLY A 129 7.62 -2.35 7.38
CA GLY A 129 8.46 -2.66 8.52
C GLY A 129 7.90 -3.76 9.41
N TYR A 130 6.66 -4.22 9.22
CA TYR A 130 6.06 -5.25 10.08
C TYR A 130 6.24 -6.67 9.55
N ASP A 131 6.20 -6.84 8.23
CA ASP A 131 6.24 -8.16 7.58
C ASP A 131 7.15 -8.21 6.33
N GLY A 132 7.76 -7.08 5.95
CA GLY A 132 8.67 -6.99 4.81
C GLY A 132 8.01 -7.24 3.45
N ARG A 133 6.68 -7.10 3.34
CA ARG A 133 6.04 -7.07 2.01
C ARG A 133 6.35 -5.76 1.29
N VAL A 134 6.41 -5.80 -0.04
CA VAL A 134 6.53 -4.59 -0.87
C VAL A 134 5.19 -3.86 -0.85
N LEU A 135 5.21 -2.59 -0.43
CA LEU A 135 4.05 -1.69 -0.45
C LEU A 135 4.01 -0.91 -1.76
N ALA A 136 5.16 -0.38 -2.19
CA ALA A 136 5.30 0.34 -3.43
C ALA A 136 6.64 0.04 -4.12
N SER A 137 6.66 0.14 -5.44
CA SER A 137 7.90 0.09 -6.22
C SER A 137 7.77 1.00 -7.43
N LYS A 138 8.72 1.92 -7.56
CA LYS A 138 8.77 2.92 -8.63
C LYS A 138 10.11 2.82 -9.32
N ARG A 139 10.13 2.91 -10.66
CA ARG A 139 11.38 2.99 -11.40
C ARG A 139 12.07 4.30 -11.04
N ASP A 140 13.32 4.22 -10.60
CA ASP A 140 14.14 5.40 -10.38
C ASP A 140 14.39 6.06 -11.75
N GLY A 141 13.95 7.32 -11.87
CA GLY A 141 13.92 8.09 -13.11
C GLY A 141 14.81 9.33 -13.08
N TRP A 142 15.69 9.48 -12.08
CA TRP A 142 16.55 10.67 -11.97
C TRP A 142 17.58 10.81 -13.11
N TRP A 143 17.67 9.82 -14.01
CA TRP A 143 18.55 9.83 -15.17
C TRP A 143 17.89 9.20 -16.42
N ASP A 144 16.84 9.83 -16.96
CA ASP A 144 16.43 9.70 -18.38
C ASP A 144 16.59 11.05 -19.09
#